data_AF-A0A316VXI8-F1
#
_entry.id   AF-A0A316VXI8-F1
#
_cell.length_a   1.000
_cell.length_b   1.000
_cell.length_c   1.000
_cell.angle_alpha   90.00
_cell.angle_beta   90.00
_cell.angle_gamma   90.00
#
_symmetry.space_group_name_H-M   'P 1'
#
loop_
_entity.id
_entity.type
_entity.pdbx_description
1 polymer ?
#
loop_
_entity_poly.entity_id
_entity_poly.type
_entity_poly.pdbx_seq_one_letter_code
_entity_poly.pdbx_strand_id
1 'polypeptide(L)'
;MDSMSAACTPLKHKYDACFTNWFVEYLGLPQDASDGPKVASSDSFGSAGFWSRGKSAGGEGSDRRTALREKLEGECGAVWSAYRDCVKRAVVEKQLEGPIAEARAHNPFPFPGHDSGAPHTPPFPFASQAGAKDP
;
A
#
# COMPACT_ATOMS: atom_id res chain seq x y z
N MET A 1 -9.89 -7.31 -13.93
CA MET A 1 -9.41 -6.08 -14.59
C MET A 1 -8.23 -6.44 -15.47
N ASP A 2 -8.20 -5.95 -16.70
CA ASP A 2 -7.10 -6.25 -17.62
C ASP A 2 -5.87 -5.40 -17.37
N SER A 3 -4.71 -5.89 -17.78
CA SER A 3 -3.47 -5.10 -17.77
C SER A 3 -3.40 -4.23 -19.02
N MET A 4 -2.51 -3.23 -19.02
CA MET A 4 -2.28 -2.34 -20.17
C MET A 4 -1.77 -3.08 -21.42
N SER A 5 -1.22 -4.27 -21.24
CA SER A 5 -0.91 -5.21 -22.32
C SER A 5 -1.57 -6.56 -22.05
N ALA A 6 -2.17 -7.15 -23.09
CA ALA A 6 -2.88 -8.42 -22.98
C ALA A 6 -1.98 -9.57 -22.47
N ALA A 7 -0.69 -9.53 -22.81
CA ALA A 7 0.30 -10.50 -22.36
C ALA A 7 0.52 -10.48 -20.83
N CYS A 8 0.32 -9.35 -20.16
CA CYS A 8 0.50 -9.23 -18.71
C CYS A 8 -0.78 -9.52 -17.90
N THR A 9 -1.95 -9.58 -18.56
CA THR A 9 -3.25 -9.84 -17.90
C THR A 9 -3.28 -11.13 -17.06
N PRO A 10 -2.82 -12.31 -17.52
CA PRO A 10 -2.86 -13.52 -16.70
C PRO A 10 -1.92 -13.45 -15.48
N LEU A 11 -0.79 -12.75 -15.58
CA LEU A 11 0.11 -12.50 -14.44
C LEU A 11 -0.52 -11.54 -13.43
N LYS A 12 -1.19 -10.49 -13.93
CA LYS A 12 -1.94 -9.55 -13.10
C LYS A 12 -3.00 -10.25 -12.28
N HIS A 13 -3.84 -11.08 -12.90
CA HIS A 13 -4.94 -11.76 -12.19
C HIS A 13 -4.42 -12.68 -11.09
N LYS A 14 -3.32 -13.39 -11.33
CA LYS A 14 -2.67 -14.25 -10.32
C LYS A 14 -2.11 -13.41 -9.17
N TYR A 15 -1.42 -12.31 -9.47
CA TYR A 15 -0.88 -11.42 -8.44
C TYR A 15 -1.99 -10.75 -7.63
N ASP A 16 -3.00 -10.17 -8.30
CA ASP A 16 -4.12 -9.48 -7.65
C ASP A 16 -4.87 -10.43 -6.71
N ALA A 17 -5.12 -11.68 -7.11
CA ALA A 17 -5.78 -12.67 -6.24
C ALA A 17 -4.96 -12.98 -4.97
N CYS A 18 -3.64 -13.15 -5.12
CA CYS A 18 -2.72 -13.38 -4.01
C CYS A 18 -2.68 -12.15 -3.06
N PHE A 19 -2.49 -10.97 -3.64
CA PHE A 19 -2.42 -9.70 -2.91
C PHE A 19 -3.72 -9.37 -2.20
N THR A 20 -4.89 -9.55 -2.82
CA THR A 20 -6.18 -9.24 -2.19
C THR A 20 -6.41 -10.08 -0.94
N ASN A 21 -6.10 -11.38 -0.97
CA ASN A 21 -6.22 -12.25 0.20
C ASN A 21 -5.30 -11.79 1.34
N TRP A 22 -4.03 -11.49 1.02
CA TRP A 22 -3.09 -10.94 1.98
C TRP A 22 -3.53 -9.57 2.52
N PHE A 23 -4.07 -8.71 1.67
CA PHE A 23 -4.39 -7.31 1.99
C PHE A 23 -5.52 -7.20 3.01
N VAL A 24 -6.51 -8.10 2.97
CA VAL A 24 -7.58 -8.13 3.97
C VAL A 24 -7.03 -8.45 5.36
N GLU A 25 -6.13 -9.43 5.46
CA GLU A 25 -5.44 -9.79 6.71
C GLU A 25 -4.55 -8.63 7.22
N TYR A 26 -3.86 -7.94 6.31
CA TYR A 26 -3.04 -6.78 6.62
C TYR A 26 -3.82 -5.63 7.24
N LEU A 27 -4.98 -5.30 6.66
CA LEU A 27 -5.86 -4.27 7.19
C LEU A 27 -6.50 -4.67 8.53
N GLY A 28 -6.46 -5.96 8.89
CA GLY A 28 -7.13 -6.47 10.10
C GLY A 28 -8.63 -6.27 10.05
N LEU A 29 -9.21 -6.23 8.84
CA LEU A 29 -10.66 -6.16 8.68
C LEU A 29 -11.23 -7.51 9.14
N PRO A 30 -12.20 -7.54 10.06
CA PRO A 30 -12.84 -8.80 10.42
C PRO A 30 -13.52 -9.37 9.17
N GLN A 31 -13.13 -10.59 8.77
CA GLN A 31 -13.82 -11.31 7.69
C GLN A 31 -15.12 -11.99 8.16
N ASP A 32 -15.45 -11.91 9.45
CA ASP A 32 -16.66 -12.46 10.04
C ASP A 32 -17.59 -11.33 10.51
N ALA A 33 -18.33 -10.76 9.56
CA ALA A 33 -19.55 -10.01 9.82
C ALA A 33 -20.80 -10.87 9.52
N SER A 34 -20.72 -12.17 9.79
CA SER A 34 -21.79 -13.16 9.53
C SER A 34 -22.52 -13.66 10.77
N ASP A 35 -22.12 -13.25 11.98
CA ASP A 35 -22.97 -13.36 13.18
C ASP A 35 -23.55 -11.99 13.53
N GLY A 36 -24.75 -11.69 13.03
CA GLY A 36 -25.61 -10.67 13.65
C GLY A 36 -26.14 -11.17 15.00
N PRO A 37 -26.62 -10.33 15.94
CA PRO A 37 -27.42 -9.10 15.72
C PRO A 37 -26.99 -7.94 16.66
N LYS A 38 -27.50 -6.70 16.67
CA LYS A 38 -28.84 -6.13 16.50
C LYS A 38 -28.67 -4.66 16.09
N VAL A 39 -29.63 -4.18 15.32
CA VAL A 39 -29.82 -2.77 14.97
C VAL A 39 -29.75 -1.83 16.17
N ALA A 40 -28.99 -0.75 16.02
CA ALA A 40 -29.28 0.54 16.63
C ALA A 40 -29.00 1.62 15.58
N SER A 41 -29.97 1.83 14.67
CA SER A 41 -30.06 3.08 13.93
C SER A 41 -30.54 4.15 14.88
N SER A 42 -29.79 5.24 15.01
CA SER A 42 -30.31 6.59 15.18
C SER A 42 -29.13 7.55 15.29
N ASP A 43 -28.96 8.32 14.20
CA ASP A 43 -28.59 9.73 14.21
C ASP A 43 -27.30 10.16 14.91
N SER A 44 -26.28 10.50 14.12
CA SER A 44 -25.70 11.86 14.12
C SER A 44 -24.37 11.85 13.37
N PHE A 45 -24.40 12.37 12.16
CA PHE A 45 -23.24 13.00 11.51
C PHE A 45 -22.94 14.28 12.30
N GLY A 46 -22.25 14.14 13.42
CA GLY A 46 -21.93 15.23 14.34
C GLY A 46 -20.48 15.14 14.76
N SER A 47 -19.74 16.18 14.40
CA SER A 47 -18.31 16.36 14.62
C SER A 47 -17.87 16.21 16.09
N ALA A 48 -16.61 15.80 16.28
CA ALA A 48 -15.82 15.72 17.52
C ALA A 48 -16.01 14.45 18.38
N GLY A 49 -15.09 13.48 18.26
CA GLY A 49 -14.87 12.51 19.35
C GLY A 49 -14.19 11.19 19.03
N PHE A 50 -14.06 10.76 17.77
CA PHE A 50 -13.61 9.38 17.48
C PHE A 50 -12.08 9.18 17.37
N TRP A 51 -11.28 10.24 17.23
CA TRP A 51 -9.80 10.12 17.11
C TRP A 51 -9.05 10.13 18.46
N SER A 52 -9.76 9.99 19.59
CA SER A 52 -9.15 9.94 20.92
C SER A 52 -9.23 8.54 21.53
N ARG A 53 -8.66 7.55 20.86
CA ARG A 53 -8.09 6.37 21.55
C ARG A 53 -7.05 5.65 20.69
N GLY A 54 -5.86 6.24 20.60
CA GLY A 54 -4.65 5.63 20.05
C GLY A 54 -3.51 5.58 21.06
N LYS A 55 -3.79 5.30 22.34
CA LYS A 55 -2.75 4.92 23.30
C LYS A 55 -2.64 3.39 23.26
N SER A 56 -1.75 2.88 22.42
CA SER A 56 -1.33 1.48 22.48
C SER A 56 0.17 1.39 22.24
N ALA A 57 0.81 0.79 23.23
CA ALA A 57 2.15 0.24 23.25
C ALA A 57 2.77 0.06 21.85
N GLY A 58 3.83 0.82 21.59
CA GLY A 58 4.72 0.59 20.47
C GLY A 58 5.42 -0.76 20.64
N GLY A 59 5.27 -1.65 19.67
CA GLY A 59 5.90 -2.97 19.63
C GLY A 59 5.09 -3.94 18.77
N GLU A 60 4.00 -4.46 19.33
CA GLU A 60 3.25 -5.60 18.77
C GLU A 60 2.67 -5.37 17.37
N GLY A 61 2.18 -4.16 17.09
CA GLY A 61 1.67 -3.81 15.77
C GLY A 61 2.76 -3.70 14.69
N SER A 62 4.01 -3.41 15.08
CA SER A 62 5.14 -3.33 14.15
C SER A 62 5.57 -4.72 13.71
N ASP A 63 5.74 -5.64 14.65
CA ASP A 63 6.17 -7.01 14.39
C ASP A 63 5.14 -7.77 13.54
N ARG A 64 3.84 -7.60 13.84
CA ARG A 64 2.75 -8.16 13.01
C ARG A 64 2.83 -7.68 11.56
N ARG A 65 3.04 -6.38 11.33
CA ARG A 65 3.15 -5.81 9.97
C ARG A 65 4.40 -6.28 9.25
N THR A 66 5.50 -6.48 9.96
CA THR A 66 6.74 -7.04 9.41
C THR A 66 6.54 -8.49 8.98
N ALA A 67 5.96 -9.32 9.86
CA ALA A 67 5.67 -10.73 9.55
C ALA A 67 4.72 -10.87 8.34
N LEU A 68 3.68 -10.03 8.26
CA LEU A 68 2.78 -10.02 7.11
C LEU A 68 3.50 -9.59 5.83
N ARG A 69 4.45 -8.65 5.89
CA ARG A 69 5.27 -8.27 4.72
C ARG A 69 6.12 -9.45 4.25
N GLU A 70 6.75 -10.18 5.16
CA GLU A 70 7.54 -11.37 4.82
C GLU A 70 6.68 -12.45 4.18
N LYS A 71 5.46 -12.67 4.70
CA LYS A 71 4.48 -13.57 4.10
C LYS A 71 4.10 -13.16 2.67
N LEU A 72 3.83 -11.87 2.42
CA LEU A 72 3.54 -11.37 1.07
C LEU A 72 4.70 -11.63 0.10
N GLU A 73 5.94 -11.37 0.53
CA GLU A 73 7.12 -11.58 -0.30
C GLU A 73 7.31 -13.08 -0.60
N GLY A 74 7.13 -13.94 0.40
CA GLY A 74 7.24 -15.40 0.24
C GLY A 74 6.15 -16.00 -0.65
N GLU A 75 4.89 -15.57 -0.49
CA GLU A 75 3.73 -16.15 -1.19
C GLU A 75 3.51 -15.52 -2.58
N CYS A 76 3.61 -14.20 -2.68
CA CYS A 76 3.26 -13.46 -3.89
C CYS A 76 4.48 -12.88 -4.63
N GLY A 77 5.68 -12.86 -4.03
CA GLY A 77 6.86 -12.16 -4.57
C GLY A 77 7.32 -12.64 -5.95
N ALA A 78 7.29 -13.95 -6.20
CA ALA A 78 7.66 -14.51 -7.51
C ALA A 78 6.66 -14.13 -8.62
N VAL A 79 5.36 -14.10 -8.31
CA VAL A 79 4.33 -13.69 -9.27
C VAL A 79 4.38 -12.18 -9.49
N TRP A 80 4.63 -11.41 -8.43
CA TRP A 80 4.82 -9.97 -8.48
C TRP A 80 5.99 -9.57 -9.37
N SER A 81 7.15 -10.20 -9.22
CA SER A 81 8.33 -9.88 -10.02
C SER A 81 8.07 -10.10 -11.51
N ALA A 82 7.53 -11.27 -11.86
CA ALA A 82 7.16 -11.60 -13.25
C ALA A 82 6.13 -10.62 -13.83
N TYR A 83 5.09 -10.28 -13.07
CA TYR A 83 4.08 -9.29 -13.49
C TYR A 83 4.70 -7.90 -13.69
N ARG A 84 5.48 -7.43 -12.70
CA ARG A 84 6.13 -6.11 -12.73
C ARG A 84 7.07 -5.98 -13.92
N ASP A 85 7.85 -7.00 -14.23
CA ASP A 85 8.78 -6.97 -15.35
C ASP A 85 8.03 -6.97 -16.70
N CYS A 86 6.94 -7.72 -16.80
CA CYS A 86 6.03 -7.67 -17.95
C CYS A 86 5.46 -6.26 -18.17
N VAL A 87 4.98 -5.62 -17.11
CA VAL A 87 4.42 -4.26 -17.17
C VAL A 87 5.49 -3.22 -17.51
N LYS A 88 6.68 -3.28 -16.90
CA LYS A 88 7.79 -2.37 -17.21
C LYS A 88 8.13 -2.39 -18.70
N ARG A 89 8.21 -3.58 -19.30
CA ARG A 89 8.42 -3.70 -20.75
C ARG A 89 7.31 -3.01 -21.54
N ALA A 90 6.04 -3.22 -21.18
CA ALA A 90 4.92 -2.56 -21.84
C ALA A 90 4.94 -1.02 -21.68
N VAL A 91 5.41 -0.52 -20.54
CA VAL A 91 5.57 0.93 -20.30
C VAL A 91 6.64 1.54 -21.22
N VAL A 92 7.77 0.85 -21.40
CA VAL A 92 8.82 1.25 -22.34
C VAL A 92 8.28 1.25 -23.78
N GLU A 93 7.59 0.18 -24.20
CA GLU A 93 7.02 0.05 -25.55
C GLU A 93 6.00 1.15 -25.87
N LYS A 94 5.29 1.64 -24.85
CA LYS A 94 4.30 2.72 -24.98
C LYS A 94 4.88 4.12 -24.75
N GLN A 95 6.19 4.24 -24.51
CA GLN A 95 6.89 5.51 -24.26
C GLN A 95 6.33 6.30 -23.05
N LEU A 96 5.85 5.58 -22.03
CA LEU A 96 5.26 6.19 -20.83
C LEU A 96 6.23 6.34 -19.66
N GLU A 97 7.47 5.86 -19.78
CA GLU A 97 8.48 5.92 -18.71
C GLU A 97 8.72 7.35 -18.18
N GLY A 98 8.91 8.33 -19.07
CA GLY A 98 9.15 9.72 -18.69
C GLY A 98 8.00 10.35 -17.90
N PRO A 99 6.77 10.38 -18.45
CA PRO A 99 5.59 10.90 -17.74
C PRO A 99 5.30 10.17 -16.43
N ILE A 100 5.50 8.85 -16.37
CA ILE A 100 5.31 8.07 -15.13
C ILE A 100 6.38 8.40 -14.09
N ALA A 101 7.63 8.58 -14.50
CA ALA A 101 8.72 8.96 -13.60
C ALA A 101 8.50 10.35 -12.99
N GLU A 102 8.09 11.32 -13.80
CA GLU A 102 7.71 12.66 -13.33
C GLU A 102 6.55 12.60 -12.33
N ALA A 103 5.48 11.88 -12.66
CA ALA A 103 4.32 11.73 -11.79
C ALA A 103 4.66 11.04 -10.45
N ARG A 104 5.57 10.06 -10.47
CA ARG A 104 6.06 9.39 -9.25
C ARG A 104 6.95 10.26 -8.38
N ALA A 105 7.61 11.27 -8.96
CA ALA A 105 8.43 12.22 -8.21
C ALA A 105 7.56 13.27 -7.48
N HIS A 106 6.34 13.51 -7.96
CA HIS A 106 5.42 14.46 -7.35
C HIS A 106 4.69 13.87 -6.14
N ASN A 107 4.70 14.57 -4.99
CA ASN A 107 3.90 14.20 -3.82
C ASN A 107 2.54 14.93 -3.85
N PRO A 108 1.42 14.24 -4.18
CA PRO A 108 0.09 14.86 -4.19
C PRO A 108 -0.47 15.17 -2.78
N PHE A 109 0.20 14.71 -1.71
CA PHE A 109 -0.21 14.95 -0.33
C PHE A 109 0.90 15.73 0.42
N PRO A 110 1.03 17.04 0.16
CA PRO A 110 2.00 17.88 0.88
C PRO A 110 1.60 18.00 2.35
N PHE A 111 2.59 17.99 3.24
CA PHE A 111 2.36 18.23 4.67
C PHE A 111 2.10 19.73 4.90
N PRO A 112 1.11 20.09 5.74
CA PRO A 112 0.90 21.48 6.14
C PRO A 112 2.18 22.07 6.76
N GLY A 113 2.64 23.20 6.25
CA GLY A 113 3.83 23.91 6.76
C GLY A 113 5.15 23.64 6.02
N HIS A 114 5.13 22.89 4.92
CA HIS A 114 6.30 22.77 4.03
C HIS A 114 6.07 23.66 2.79
N ASP A 115 6.61 24.87 2.83
CA ASP A 115 6.51 25.82 1.72
C ASP A 115 7.09 25.23 0.43
N SER A 116 6.33 25.39 -0.65
CA SER A 116 6.48 24.77 -1.97
C SER A 116 7.66 25.31 -2.81
N GLY A 117 8.81 25.57 -2.18
CA GLY A 117 10.01 26.13 -2.82
C GLY A 117 11.29 25.30 -2.70
N ALA A 118 11.26 24.11 -2.10
CA ALA A 118 12.46 23.29 -1.88
C ALA A 118 12.70 22.27 -3.01
N PRO A 119 13.92 22.21 -3.60
CA PRO A 119 14.30 21.13 -4.50
C PRO A 119 14.48 19.83 -3.71
N HIS A 120 13.88 18.75 -4.21
CA HIS A 120 13.96 17.38 -3.70
C HIS A 120 13.61 17.19 -2.22
N THR A 121 12.30 17.22 -1.93
CA THR A 121 11.76 16.58 -0.72
C THR A 121 11.82 15.05 -0.90
N PRO A 122 12.40 14.29 0.05
CA PRO A 122 12.41 12.83 -0.03
C PRO A 122 10.96 12.31 0.00
N PRO A 123 10.65 11.22 -0.74
CA PRO A 123 9.31 10.70 -0.82
C PRO A 123 8.91 10.10 0.53
N PHE A 124 8.04 10.81 1.24
CA PHE A 124 7.46 10.42 2.54
C PHE A 124 8.46 10.28 3.71
N PRO A 125 8.17 10.84 4.90
CA PRO A 125 8.98 10.64 6.10
C PRO A 125 8.74 9.25 6.75
N PHE A 126 8.38 8.24 5.97
CA PHE A 126 8.49 6.84 6.41
C PHE A 126 9.85 6.33 5.94
N ALA A 127 10.91 6.75 6.64
CA ALA A 127 12.21 6.12 6.46
C ALA A 127 12.06 4.62 6.76
N SER A 128 11.94 3.79 5.73
CA SER A 128 12.32 2.39 5.84
C SER A 128 13.82 2.40 6.11
N GLN A 129 14.20 2.12 7.34
CA GLN A 129 15.58 2.09 7.83
C GLN A 129 16.52 1.53 6.76
N ALA A 130 17.30 2.40 6.15
CA ALA A 130 18.38 2.03 5.28
C ALA A 130 19.60 1.74 6.15
N GLY A 131 19.89 0.45 6.30
CA GLY A 131 21.26 -0.08 6.40
C GLY A 131 22.08 0.34 7.60
N ALA A 132 22.18 -0.57 8.57
CA ALA A 132 23.40 -0.75 9.34
C ALA A 132 24.60 -0.91 8.39
N LYS A 133 25.65 -0.09 8.58
CA LYS A 133 27.03 -0.49 8.27
C LYS A 133 28.03 0.36 9.07
N ASP A 134 28.46 -0.20 10.19
CA ASP A 134 29.78 0.01 10.83
C ASP A 134 30.92 -0.19 9.80
N PRO A 135 32.15 0.33 10.01
CA PRO A 135 32.84 0.57 11.30
C PRO A 135 33.20 2.03 11.64
#